data_AF-X0Z8Z3-F1
#
_entry.id   AF-X0Z8Z3-F1
#
_cell.length_a   1.000
_cell.length_b   1.000
_cell.length_c   1.000
_cell.angle_alpha   90.00
_cell.angle_beta   90.00
_cell.angle_gamma   90.00
#
_symmetry.space_group_name_H-M   'P 1'
#
loop_
_entity.id
_entity.type
_entity.pdbx_description
1 polymer ?
#
loop_
_entity_poly.entity_id
_entity_poly.type
_entity_poly.pdbx_seq_one_letter_code
_entity_poly.pdbx_strand_id
1 'polypeptide(L)'
;MQHEIDTEFARMLARIQLQSTKKHCCLKTLDLTGVAEAINDGKCNNIVVMVGAGISVSSGIPDFRSPGSGLYDNLAEYNIGKPTDM
;
A
#
# COMPACT_ATOMS: atom_id res chain seq x y z
N MET A 1 21.59 -29.36 -36.72
CA MET A 1 21.89 -27.91 -36.74
C MET A 1 20.62 -27.07 -36.66
N GLN A 2 19.72 -27.07 -37.65
CA GLN A 2 18.49 -26.26 -37.60
C GLN A 2 17.56 -26.62 -36.42
N HIS A 3 17.31 -27.91 -36.20
CA HIS A 3 16.47 -28.41 -35.09
C HIS A 3 17.00 -28.02 -33.69
N GLU A 4 18.31 -27.83 -33.56
CA GLU A 4 18.96 -27.47 -32.30
C GLU A 4 18.77 -25.99 -31.99
N ILE A 5 18.81 -25.13 -33.02
CA ILE A 5 18.52 -23.70 -32.93
C ILE A 5 17.05 -23.48 -32.54
N ASP A 6 16.13 -24.23 -33.14
CA ASP A 6 14.70 -24.12 -32.84
C ASP A 6 14.40 -24.52 -31.38
N THR A 7 15.09 -25.56 -30.88
CA THR A 7 14.98 -26.02 -29.50
C THR A 7 15.51 -24.98 -28.51
N GLU A 8 16.65 -24.36 -28.80
CA GLU A 8 17.22 -23.29 -27.97
C GLU A 8 16.38 -22.02 -28.00
N PHE A 9 15.82 -21.65 -29.16
CA PHE A 9 14.91 -20.50 -29.28
C PHE A 9 13.62 -20.72 -28.48
N ALA A 10 13.05 -21.92 -28.54
CA ALA A 10 11.89 -22.29 -27.72
C ALA A 10 12.20 -22.25 -26.22
N ARG A 11 13.40 -22.72 -25.80
CA ARG A 11 13.86 -22.61 -24.40
C ARG A 11 14.07 -21.17 -23.98
N MET A 12 14.59 -20.31 -24.86
CA MET A 12 14.77 -18.89 -24.60
C MET A 12 13.43 -18.19 -24.43
N LEU A 13 12.47 -18.41 -25.33
CA LEU A 13 11.11 -17.87 -25.21
C LEU A 13 10.41 -18.37 -23.93
N ALA A 14 10.58 -19.64 -23.57
CA ALA A 14 10.06 -20.18 -22.32
C ALA A 14 10.65 -19.48 -21.08
N ARG A 15 11.95 -19.18 -21.08
CA ARG A 15 12.61 -18.42 -19.99
C ARG A 15 12.08 -16.99 -19.89
N ILE A 16 11.92 -16.30 -21.02
CA ILE A 16 11.38 -14.94 -21.08
C ILE A 16 9.94 -14.92 -20.52
N GLN A 17 9.11 -15.89 -20.90
CA GLN A 17 7.73 -15.98 -20.43
C GLN A 17 7.62 -16.28 -18.92
N LEU A 18 8.56 -17.07 -18.38
CA LEU A 18 8.61 -17.42 -16.96
C LEU A 18 9.05 -16.25 -16.06
N GLN A 19 9.83 -15.31 -16.62
CA GLN A 19 10.25 -14.10 -15.91
C GLN A 19 9.14 -13.03 -15.85
N SER A 20 8.29 -12.94 -16.88
CA SER A 20 7.22 -11.94 -17.00
C SER A 20 6.00 -12.18 -16.07
N THR A 21 5.82 -13.42 -15.59
CA THR A 21 4.63 -13.81 -14.80
C THR A 21 4.87 -13.93 -13.28
N LYS A 22 6.08 -13.62 -12.80
CA LYS A 22 6.32 -13.52 -11.35
C LYS A 22 5.66 -12.25 -10.82
N LYS A 23 4.36 -12.34 -10.54
CA LYS A 23 3.73 -11.44 -9.56
C LYS A 23 4.54 -11.60 -8.27
N HIS A 24 5.31 -10.58 -7.90
CA HIS A 24 5.93 -10.50 -6.58
C HIS A 24 4.84 -10.20 -5.56
N CYS A 25 3.94 -11.16 -5.34
CA CYS A 25 3.04 -11.13 -4.20
C CYS A 25 3.92 -11.46 -2.98
N CYS A 26 4.44 -10.42 -2.34
CA CYS A 26 5.26 -10.55 -1.14
C CYS A 26 4.44 -11.08 0.06
N LEU A 27 3.11 -11.00 -0.02
CA LEU A 27 2.17 -11.47 0.99
C LEU A 27 1.62 -12.85 0.63
N LYS A 28 1.51 -13.74 1.63
CA LYS A 28 0.88 -15.07 1.47
C LYS A 28 -0.65 -14.97 1.43
N THR A 29 -1.22 -14.02 2.15
CA THR A 29 -2.66 -13.72 2.26
C THR A 29 -2.89 -12.21 2.24
N LEU A 30 -4.06 -11.76 1.79
CA LEU A 30 -4.44 -10.33 1.74
C LEU A 30 -5.22 -9.93 3.00
N ASP A 31 -4.64 -10.22 4.16
CA ASP A 31 -5.16 -9.89 5.48
C ASP A 31 -4.03 -9.42 6.40
N LEU A 32 -4.38 -9.06 7.64
CA LEU A 32 -3.40 -8.58 8.61
C LEU A 32 -2.34 -9.64 8.94
N THR A 33 -2.74 -10.92 8.95
CA THR A 33 -1.84 -12.06 9.18
C THR A 33 -0.77 -12.13 8.09
N GLY A 34 -1.15 -12.01 6.82
CA GLY A 34 -0.23 -12.04 5.69
C GLY A 34 0.80 -10.90 5.73
N VAL A 35 0.38 -9.71 6.17
CA VAL A 35 1.28 -8.56 6.38
C VAL A 35 2.25 -8.82 7.53
N ALA A 36 1.75 -9.31 8.68
CA ALA A 36 2.57 -9.62 9.85
C ALA A 36 3.63 -10.69 9.53
N GLU A 37 3.25 -11.74 8.80
CA GLU A 37 4.17 -12.78 8.34
C GLU A 37 5.22 -12.24 7.37
N ALA A 38 4.86 -11.35 6.44
CA ALA A 38 5.83 -10.78 5.50
C ALA A 38 6.90 -9.92 6.20
N ILE A 39 6.52 -9.22 7.26
CA ILE A 39 7.44 -8.45 8.10
C ILE A 39 8.32 -9.41 8.93
N ASN A 40 7.72 -10.38 9.63
CA ASN A 40 8.45 -11.34 10.47
C ASN A 40 9.41 -12.25 9.67
N ASP A 41 9.02 -12.66 8.45
CA ASP A 41 9.83 -13.48 7.55
C ASP A 41 11.03 -12.68 6.95
N GLY A 42 11.16 -11.38 7.22
CA GLY A 42 12.23 -10.54 6.67
C GLY A 42 12.11 -10.27 5.17
N LYS A 43 10.93 -10.46 4.58
CA LYS A 43 10.64 -10.17 3.16
C LYS A 43 10.43 -8.67 2.92
N CYS A 44 10.07 -7.93 3.96
CA CYS A 44 9.80 -6.49 3.93
C CYS A 44 10.72 -5.75 4.91
N ASN A 45 11.90 -5.32 4.44
CA ASN A 45 12.91 -4.69 5.30
C ASN A 45 12.90 -3.15 5.26
N ASN A 46 12.25 -2.56 4.26
CA ASN A 46 12.14 -1.11 4.10
C ASN A 46 10.67 -0.72 4.25
N ILE A 47 10.27 -0.34 5.46
CA ILE A 47 8.87 -0.05 5.81
C ILE A 47 8.68 1.46 5.86
N VAL A 48 7.80 1.99 5.01
CA VAL A 48 7.35 3.38 5.03
C VAL A 48 5.97 3.44 5.66
N VAL A 49 5.79 4.29 6.67
CA VAL A 49 4.51 4.50 7.33
C VAL A 49 3.98 5.87 6.93
N MET A 50 2.80 5.89 6.31
CA MET A 50 2.08 7.12 5.98
C MET A 50 0.91 7.26 6.96
N VAL A 51 0.87 8.37 7.69
CA VAL A 51 -0.15 8.63 8.70
C VAL A 51 -0.88 9.94 8.42
N GLY A 52 -2.12 10.04 8.90
CA GLY A 52 -2.91 11.27 8.91
C GLY A 52 -3.42 11.58 10.33
N ALA A 53 -4.26 12.61 10.47
CA ALA A 53 -4.74 13.09 11.78
C ALA A 53 -5.43 12.01 12.64
N GLY A 54 -6.04 11.00 12.01
CA GLY A 54 -6.75 9.93 12.70
C GLY A 54 -5.93 9.20 13.78
N ILE A 55 -4.59 9.11 13.65
CA ILE A 55 -3.76 8.45 14.66
C ILE A 55 -3.75 9.18 16.01
N SER A 56 -4.09 10.46 16.02
CA SER A 56 -4.06 11.33 17.20
C SER A 56 -5.43 11.48 17.88
N VAL A 57 -6.50 10.92 17.30
CA VAL A 57 -7.86 10.99 17.87
C VAL A 57 -7.93 10.37 19.26
N SER A 58 -7.22 9.26 19.49
CA SER A 58 -7.13 8.62 20.81
C SER A 58 -6.40 9.46 21.86
N SER A 59 -5.58 10.42 21.45
CA SER A 59 -4.95 11.42 22.35
C SER A 59 -5.82 12.67 22.59
N GLY A 60 -7.05 12.69 22.06
CA GLY A 60 -7.98 13.81 22.22
C GLY A 60 -7.84 14.92 21.18
N ILE A 61 -7.01 14.75 20.15
CA ILE A 61 -6.90 15.70 19.04
C ILE A 61 -7.89 15.26 17.94
N PRO A 62 -8.92 16.04 17.61
CA PRO A 62 -9.88 15.64 16.59
C PRO A 62 -9.20 15.52 15.22
N ASP A 63 -9.69 14.60 14.39
CA ASP A 63 -9.33 14.60 12.98
C ASP A 63 -10.07 15.73 12.24
N PHE A 64 -9.88 15.82 10.93
CA PHE A 64 -10.52 16.85 10.14
C PHE A 64 -11.94 16.51 9.70
N ARG A 65 -12.26 15.23 9.48
CA ARG A 65 -13.36 14.82 8.59
C ARG A 65 -14.38 13.87 9.22
N SER A 66 -14.19 13.45 10.46
CA SER A 66 -15.15 12.60 11.16
C SER A 66 -16.46 13.36 11.40
N PRO A 67 -17.63 12.79 11.06
CA PRO A 67 -18.90 13.45 11.31
C PRO A 67 -19.12 13.79 12.79
N GLY A 68 -19.50 15.03 13.08
CA GLY A 68 -19.79 15.53 14.44
C GLY A 68 -18.58 15.78 15.34
N SER A 69 -17.50 15.01 15.23
CA SER A 69 -16.28 15.16 16.04
C SER A 69 -15.09 15.78 15.31
N GLY A 70 -15.10 15.76 13.98
CA GLY A 70 -14.04 16.29 13.13
C GLY A 70 -14.06 17.80 13.06
N LEU A 71 -12.89 18.40 12.81
CA LEU A 71 -12.73 19.85 12.79
C LEU A 71 -13.66 20.50 11.75
N TYR A 72 -13.82 19.92 10.56
CA TYR A 72 -14.59 20.53 9.47
C TYR A 72 -16.07 20.74 9.81
N ASP A 73 -16.67 19.84 10.59
CA ASP A 73 -18.06 19.95 11.04
C ASP A 73 -18.23 20.99 12.16
N ASN A 74 -17.13 21.37 12.84
CA ASN A 74 -17.12 22.27 13.98
C ASN A 74 -16.58 23.68 13.65
N LEU A 75 -16.32 23.99 12.37
CA LEU A 75 -15.75 25.29 11.94
C LEU A 75 -16.80 26.41 11.77
N ALA A 76 -18.08 26.11 11.92
CA ALA A 76 -19.17 27.08 11.75
C ALA A 76 -19.04 28.31 12.68
N GLU A 77 -18.36 28.15 13.83
CA GLU A 77 -18.15 29.22 14.81
C GLU A 77 -17.05 30.23 14.39
N TYR A 78 -16.15 29.84 13.49
CA TYR A 78 -14.94 30.63 13.18
C TYR A 78 -15.05 31.55 11.96
N ASN A 79 -16.25 31.63 11.33
CA ASN A 79 -16.56 32.47 10.16
C ASN A 79 -15.49 32.42 9.04
N ILE A 80 -14.97 31.23 8.77
CA ILE A 80 -13.98 30.98 7.72
C ILE A 80 -14.65 30.59 6.40
N GLY A 81 -14.08 31.03 5.28
CA GLY A 81 -14.65 30.81 3.95
C GLY A 81 -14.67 29.34 3.52
N LYS A 82 -13.55 28.62 3.71
CA LYS A 82 -13.47 27.16 3.54
C LYS A 82 -12.72 26.52 4.72
N PRO A 83 -13.02 25.25 5.05
CA PRO A 83 -12.40 24.54 6.16
C PRO A 83 -10.87 24.41 6.10
N THR A 84 -10.29 24.49 4.91
CA THR A 84 -8.85 24.39 4.65
C THR A 84 -8.14 25.74 4.56
N ASP A 85 -8.87 26.86 4.71
CA ASP A 85 -8.30 28.21 4.62
C ASP A 85 -7.65 28.67 5.94
N MET A 86 -7.57 27.76 6.93
CA MET A 86 -6.82 27.92 8.18
C MET A 86 -5.31 27.72 7.98
#